data_AF-A0A939T8C6-F1
#
_entry.id   AF-A0A939T8C6-F1
#
_cell.length_a   1.000
_cell.length_b   1.000
_cell.length_c   1.000
_cell.angle_alpha   90.00
_cell.angle_beta   90.00
_cell.angle_gamma   90.00
#
_symmetry.space_group_name_H-M   'P 1'
#
loop_
_entity.id
_entity.type
_entity.pdbx_description
1 polymer ?
#
loop_
_entity_poly.entity_id
_entity_poly.type
_entity_poly.pdbx_seq_one_letter_code
_entity_poly.pdbx_strand_id
1 'polypeptide(L)'
;MPDWGELRVLDDRHLRVAVWPADPTALDLDHEVPAMLVASAPTGVYSVDIKARRLENAAMVWAHYELTITSARLVDRGTTPRPPNRIIEAEVIETEVLTHEPSRKWREGKFSLR
;
A
#
# COMPACT_ATOMS: atom_id res chain seq x y z
N MET A 1 8.33 28.44 -1.84
CA MET A 1 8.13 27.14 -1.18
C MET A 1 8.98 26.15 -1.97
N PRO A 2 9.94 25.42 -1.38
CA PRO A 2 10.72 24.47 -2.16
C PRO A 2 9.76 23.36 -2.60
N ASP A 3 9.71 23.06 -3.90
CA ASP A 3 9.02 21.88 -4.40
C ASP A 3 9.68 20.66 -3.76
N TRP A 4 8.90 19.94 -2.96
CA TRP A 4 9.32 18.67 -2.36
C TRP A 4 9.86 17.79 -3.47
N GLY A 5 11.07 17.26 -3.27
CA GLY A 5 11.80 16.57 -4.33
C GLY A 5 10.94 15.47 -4.95
N GLU A 6 10.95 15.47 -6.27
CA GLU A 6 10.04 14.74 -7.13
C GLU A 6 9.87 13.26 -6.70
N LEU A 7 8.63 12.86 -6.40
CA LEU A 7 8.29 11.46 -6.19
C LEU A 7 8.13 10.79 -7.56
N ARG A 8 8.99 9.81 -7.84
CA ARG A 8 9.00 9.04 -9.08
C ARG A 8 8.56 7.61 -8.83
N VAL A 9 7.70 7.08 -9.69
CA VAL A 9 7.34 5.66 -9.69
C VAL A 9 8.38 4.90 -10.49
N LEU A 10 8.93 3.84 -9.93
CA LEU A 10 9.88 2.94 -10.61
C LEU A 10 9.15 1.72 -11.17
N ASP A 11 8.29 1.11 -10.35
CA ASP A 11 7.40 0.01 -10.71
C ASP A 11 6.18 -0.05 -9.76
N ASP A 12 5.39 -1.11 -9.83
CA ASP A 12 4.15 -1.30 -9.05
C ASP A 12 4.35 -1.25 -7.51
N ARG A 13 5.56 -1.47 -7.01
CA ARG A 13 5.87 -1.48 -5.57
C ARG A 13 7.01 -0.56 -5.17
N HIS A 14 7.78 -0.02 -6.11
CA HIS A 14 8.94 0.80 -5.81
C HIS A 14 8.75 2.24 -6.27
N LEU A 15 9.01 3.16 -5.36
CA LEU A 15 9.02 4.58 -5.58
C LEU A 15 10.41 5.13 -5.28
N ARG A 16 10.73 6.30 -5.83
CA ARG A 16 11.94 7.05 -5.51
C ARG A 16 11.56 8.48 -5.14
N VAL A 17 12.15 8.97 -4.06
CA VAL A 17 11.97 10.35 -3.62
C VAL A 17 13.33 10.98 -3.35
N ALA A 18 13.42 12.28 -3.58
CA ALA A 18 14.53 13.11 -3.15
C ALA A 18 14.04 14.04 -2.05
N VAL A 19 14.73 14.08 -0.92
CA VAL A 19 14.39 14.93 0.21
C VAL A 19 15.60 15.78 0.56
N TRP A 20 15.37 17.02 1.00
CA TRP A 20 16.45 17.86 1.47
C TRP A 20 17.10 17.19 2.70
N PRO A 21 18.43 17.02 2.76
CA PRO A 21 19.06 16.23 3.83
C PRO A 21 18.83 16.78 5.26
N ALA A 22 18.54 18.08 5.39
CA ALA A 22 18.24 18.71 6.66
C ALA A 22 16.74 18.73 7.00
N ASP A 23 15.87 18.20 6.14
CA ASP A 23 14.44 18.05 6.42
C ASP A 23 14.23 16.94 7.45
N PRO A 24 13.33 17.12 8.45
CA PRO A 24 13.00 16.08 9.41
C PRO A 24 12.58 14.76 8.76
N THR A 25 11.92 14.82 7.59
CA THR A 25 11.54 13.63 6.82
C THR A 25 12.76 12.80 6.42
N ALA A 26 13.88 13.42 6.03
CA ALA A 26 15.10 12.68 5.69
C ALA A 26 15.65 11.94 6.91
N LEU A 27 15.65 12.59 8.08
CA LEU A 27 16.07 11.98 9.33
C LEU A 27 15.18 10.79 9.73
N ASP A 28 13.86 10.92 9.58
CA ASP A 28 12.92 9.85 9.90
C ASP A 28 13.08 8.65 8.95
N LEU A 29 13.30 8.89 7.65
CA LEU A 29 13.52 7.84 6.67
C LEU A 29 14.88 7.13 6.85
N ASP A 30 15.90 7.82 7.36
CA ASP A 30 17.21 7.24 7.69
C ASP A 30 17.15 6.24 8.85
N HIS A 31 16.19 6.39 9.77
CA HIS A 31 16.02 5.51 10.92
C HIS A 31 15.22 4.23 10.61
N GLU A 32 14.94 3.94 9.33
CA GLU A 32 14.16 2.78 8.88
C GLU A 32 12.78 2.67 9.56
N VAL A 33 12.23 3.79 10.02
CA VAL A 33 10.92 3.84 10.66
C VAL A 33 9.85 3.53 9.60
N PRO A 34 8.83 2.72 9.92
CA PRO A 34 7.70 2.54 9.03
C PRO A 34 7.09 3.91 8.66
N ALA A 35 7.07 4.21 7.37
CA ALA A 35 6.52 5.46 6.86
C ALA A 35 5.20 5.20 6.14
N MET A 36 4.35 6.23 6.07
CA MET A 36 3.05 6.16 5.40
C MET A 36 2.95 7.27 4.36
N LEU A 37 2.53 6.90 3.16
CA LEU A 37 2.16 7.85 2.09
C LEU A 37 0.64 7.92 1.97
N VAL A 38 0.14 9.12 1.68
CA VAL A 38 -1.25 9.33 1.28
C VAL A 38 -1.29 9.60 -0.21
N ALA A 39 -1.85 8.67 -0.96
CA ALA A 39 -1.95 8.76 -2.41
C ALA A 39 -3.41 9.01 -2.83
N SER A 40 -3.61 9.90 -3.80
CA SER A 40 -4.93 10.12 -4.41
C SER A 40 -4.96 9.51 -5.81
N ALA A 41 -6.05 8.82 -6.11
CA ALA A 41 -6.32 8.21 -7.40
C ALA A 41 -7.79 8.48 -7.79
N PRO A 42 -8.17 8.30 -9.07
CA PRO A 42 -9.57 8.47 -9.49
C PRO A 42 -10.57 7.63 -8.69
N THR A 43 -10.13 6.47 -8.19
CA THR A 43 -10.91 5.53 -7.39
C THR A 43 -11.02 5.90 -5.91
N GLY A 44 -10.24 6.86 -5.42
CA GLY A 44 -10.29 7.32 -4.03
C GLY A 44 -8.93 7.69 -3.45
N VAL A 45 -8.84 7.71 -2.12
CA VAL A 45 -7.62 8.05 -1.37
C VAL A 45 -7.09 6.78 -0.72
N TYR A 46 -5.78 6.55 -0.82
CA TYR A 46 -5.12 5.37 -0.29
C TYR A 46 -4.11 5.76 0.78
N SER A 47 -4.08 4.98 1.86
CA SER A 47 -3.00 4.94 2.84
C SER A 47 -2.06 3.82 2.43
N VAL A 48 -0.79 4.16 2.23
CA VAL A 48 0.23 3.25 1.70
C VAL A 48 1.36 3.14 2.70
N ASP A 49 1.53 1.96 3.28
CA ASP A 49 2.62 1.65 4.21
C ASP A 49 3.89 1.35 3.40
N ILE A 50 4.98 2.01 3.73
CA ILE A 50 6.26 1.89 3.01
C ILE A 50 7.43 1.59 3.94
N LYS A 51 8.46 0.95 3.37
CA LYS A 51 9.81 0.90 3.93
C LYS A 51 10.72 1.76 3.08
N ALA A 52 11.58 2.54 3.72
CA ALA A 52 12.54 3.39 3.03
C ALA A 52 13.94 2.81 3.12
N ARG A 53 14.71 2.99 2.05
CA ARG A 53 16.14 2.67 1.99
C ARG A 53 16.88 3.83 1.35
N ARG A 54 17.90 4.34 2.03
CA ARG A 54 18.75 5.41 1.50
C ARG A 54 19.61 4.92 0.33
N LEU A 55 19.78 5.77 -0.68
CA LEU A 55 20.66 5.53 -1.82
C LEU A 55 21.94 6.34 -1.64
N GLU A 56 23.04 5.67 -1.28
CA GLU A 56 24.31 6.31 -0.91
C GLU A 56 25.04 6.99 -2.08
N ASN A 57 24.70 6.64 -3.33
CA ASN A 57 25.41 7.10 -4.54
C ASN A 57 24.61 8.10 -5.39
N ALA A 58 23.54 8.68 -4.84
CA ALA A 58 22.74 9.66 -5.56
C ALA A 58 23.30 11.09 -5.36
N ALA A 59 23.05 12.00 -6.31
CA ALA A 59 23.70 13.32 -6.38
C ALA A 59 23.72 14.06 -5.03
N MET A 60 24.92 14.52 -4.62
CA MET A 60 25.27 14.92 -3.24
C MET A 60 24.43 16.04 -2.60
N VAL A 61 23.60 16.74 -3.36
CA VAL A 61 22.78 17.86 -2.84
C VAL A 61 21.48 17.36 -2.18
N TRP A 62 20.98 16.18 -2.58
CA TRP A 62 19.70 15.65 -2.11
C TRP A 62 19.86 14.24 -1.55
N ALA A 63 19.19 13.95 -0.43
CA ALA A 63 19.09 12.61 0.09
C ALA A 63 18.05 11.83 -0.73
N HIS A 64 18.48 10.78 -1.43
CA HIS A 64 17.59 9.98 -2.25
C HIS A 64 17.24 8.69 -1.53
N TYR A 65 15.97 8.33 -1.62
CA TYR A 65 15.43 7.12 -1.01
C TYR A 65 14.68 6.30 -2.05
N GLU A 66 14.84 5.00 -1.96
CA GLU A 66 13.94 4.03 -2.55
C GLU A 66 12.89 3.65 -1.51
N LEU A 67 11.62 3.75 -1.88
CA LEU A 67 10.49 3.42 -1.02
C LEU A 67 9.83 2.16 -1.56
N THR A 68 9.77 1.12 -0.75
CA THR A 68 9.09 -0.14 -1.06
C THR A 68 7.72 -0.16 -0.42
N ILE A 69 6.68 -0.28 -1.23
CA ILE A 69 5.30 -0.47 -0.78
C ILE A 69 5.16 -1.83 -0.13
N THR A 70 4.69 -1.82 1.12
CA THR A 70 4.43 -3.02 1.92
C THR A 70 2.94 -3.33 2.05
N SER A 71 2.10 -2.30 2.05
CA SER A 71 0.64 -2.42 2.14
C SER A 71 0.00 -1.17 1.55
N ALA A 72 -1.18 -1.30 0.95
CA ALA A 72 -1.97 -0.18 0.45
C ALA A 72 -3.45 -0.44 0.74
N ARG A 73 -4.14 0.55 1.31
CA ARG A 73 -5.53 0.43 1.74
C ARG A 73 -6.32 1.66 1.34
N LEU A 74 -7.53 1.47 0.82
CA LEU A 74 -8.45 2.57 0.56
C LEU A 74 -8.86 3.17 1.91
N VAL A 75 -8.65 4.48 2.06
CA VAL A 75 -9.09 5.22 3.23
C VAL A 75 -10.60 5.43 3.08
N ASP A 76 -11.38 4.80 3.95
CA ASP A 76 -12.81 5.06 4.04
C ASP A 76 -13.01 6.50 4.52
N ARG A 77 -13.71 7.31 3.72
CA ARG A 77 -13.87 8.76 3.95
C ARG A 77 -14.77 9.09 5.15
N GLY A 78 -15.16 8.11 5.97
CA GLY A 78 -16.00 8.32 7.16
C GLY A 78 -17.41 8.83 6.84
N THR A 79 -17.80 8.90 5.57
CA THR A 79 -19.15 9.29 5.13
C THR A 79 -20.08 8.09 4.98
N THR A 80 -19.55 6.87 5.11
CA THR A 80 -20.33 5.63 5.07
C THR A 80 -20.87 5.37 6.47
N PRO A 81 -22.20 5.38 6.71
CA PRO A 81 -22.74 5.06 8.02
C PRO A 81 -22.27 3.67 8.45
N ARG A 82 -21.53 3.61 9.56
CA ARG A 82 -21.17 2.33 10.16
C ARG A 82 -22.48 1.69 10.67
N PRO A 83 -22.90 0.51 10.18
CA PRO A 83 -24.04 -0.16 10.78
C PRO A 83 -23.70 -0.41 12.26
N PRO A 84 -24.62 -0.12 13.20
CA PRO A 84 -24.35 -0.32 14.61
C PRO A 84 -23.99 -1.79 14.84
N ASN A 85 -22.83 -1.98 15.45
CA ASN A 85 -22.28 -3.28 15.81
C ASN A 85 -23.26 -3.97 16.76
N ARG A 86 -24.04 -4.93 16.26
CA ARG A 86 -24.92 -5.74 17.09
C ARG A 86 -24.02 -6.68 17.88
N ILE A 87 -23.74 -6.31 19.13
CA ILE A 87 -23.20 -7.22 20.13
C ILE A 87 -24.19 -8.37 20.22
N ILE A 88 -23.83 -9.53 19.68
CA ILE A 88 -24.51 -10.78 19.97
C ILE A 88 -23.59 -11.47 20.99
N GLU A 89 -23.85 -11.20 22.26
CA GLU A 89 -23.51 -12.14 23.31
C GLU A 89 -24.47 -13.33 23.18
N ALA A 90 -23.96 -14.47 22.74
CA ALA A 90 -24.52 -15.77 23.11
C ALA A 90 -23.43 -16.83 22.99
N GLU A 91 -23.15 -17.39 24.16
CA GLU A 91 -22.41 -18.60 24.49
C GLU A 91 -22.80 -19.80 23.59
N VAL A 92 -21.77 -20.57 23.19
CA VAL A 92 -21.72 -22.02 22.85
C VAL A 92 -22.85 -22.61 21.98
N ILE A 93 -22.49 -23.23 20.84
CA ILE A 93 -22.80 -24.63 20.48
C ILE A 93 -22.15 -24.97 19.11
N GLU A 94 -21.24 -25.95 19.19
CA GLU A 94 -20.95 -27.05 18.26
C GLU A 94 -20.58 -26.80 16.79
N THR A 95 -19.32 -27.15 16.51
CA THR A 95 -18.86 -28.06 15.46
C THR A 95 -19.93 -28.55 14.47
N GLU A 96 -19.91 -28.05 13.23
CA GLU A 96 -20.29 -28.86 12.08
C GLU A 96 -19.35 -28.58 10.91
N VAL A 97 -18.50 -29.58 10.67
CA VAL A 97 -17.78 -29.80 9.43
C VAL A 97 -18.83 -30.06 8.35
N LEU A 98 -18.90 -29.19 7.33
CA LEU A 98 -19.62 -29.51 6.09
C LEU A 98 -18.75 -29.15 4.88
N THR A 99 -18.09 -30.19 4.40
CA THR A 99 -17.59 -30.39 3.04
C THR A 99 -18.53 -29.80 1.98
N HIS A 100 -18.00 -28.93 1.12
CA HIS A 100 -18.57 -28.73 -0.21
C HIS A 100 -17.47 -28.38 -1.22
N GLU A 101 -16.98 -29.37 -1.96
CA GLU A 101 -16.38 -29.15 -3.29
C GLU A 101 -17.45 -28.61 -4.24
N PRO A 102 -17.07 -27.86 -5.28
CA PRO A 102 -17.73 -28.05 -6.57
C PRO A 102 -16.74 -28.44 -7.67
N SER A 103 -17.12 -29.51 -8.35
CA SER A 103 -16.47 -30.19 -9.47
C SER A 103 -16.56 -29.42 -10.80
N ARG A 104 -15.39 -29.22 -11.43
CA ARG A 104 -15.02 -29.45 -12.86
C ARG A 104 -15.84 -28.80 -14.01
N LYS A 105 -15.09 -28.04 -14.83
CA LYS A 105 -15.01 -27.98 -16.32
C LYS A 105 -15.24 -26.58 -16.92
N TRP A 106 -14.15 -25.95 -17.36
CA TRP A 106 -14.19 -25.01 -18.48
C TRP A 106 -13.21 -25.49 -19.56
N ARG A 107 -13.73 -25.59 -20.78
CA ARG A 107 -13.10 -26.20 -21.95
C ARG A 107 -12.08 -25.25 -22.59
N GLU A 108 -11.11 -25.87 -23.28
CA GLU A 108 -10.16 -25.26 -24.20
C GLU A 108 -10.80 -24.25 -25.16
N GLY A 109 -10.22 -23.06 -25.25
CA GLY A 109 -10.40 -22.12 -26.34
C GLY A 109 -9.06 -21.91 -27.06
N LYS A 110 -9.00 -22.31 -28.33
CA LYS A 110 -7.89 -22.06 -29.25
C LYS A 110 -7.69 -20.55 -29.43
N PHE A 111 -6.47 -20.06 -29.19
CA PHE A 111 -6.04 -18.75 -29.70
C PHE A 111 -5.29 -18.96 -31.01
N SER A 112 -5.77 -18.32 -32.09
CA SER A 112 -5.10 -18.27 -33.39
C SER A 112 -4.53 -16.86 -33.56
N LEU A 113 -3.22 -16.79 -33.84
CA LEU A 113 -2.48 -15.56 -34.13
C LEU A 113 -2.83 -15.06 -35.53
N ARG A 114 -2.96 -13.75 -35.67
CA ARG A 114 -2.81 -13.01 -36.93
C ARG A 114 -1.79 -11.91 -36.74
#